data_AF-K2F330-F1
#
_entry.id   AF-K2F330-F1
#
_cell.length_a   1.000
_cell.length_b   1.000
_cell.length_c   1.000
_cell.angle_alpha   90.00
_cell.angle_beta   90.00
_cell.angle_gamma   90.00
#
_symmetry.space_group_name_H-M   'P 1'
#
loop_
_entity.id
_entity.type
_entity.pdbx_description
1 polymer ?
#
loop_
_entity_poly.entity_id
_entity_poly.type
_entity_poly.pdbx_seq_one_letter_code
_entity_poly.pdbx_strand_id
1 'polypeptide(L)'
;MRLVIKRGLIQIAIAVAFVLACIAGFYVIYWADIADVPPQKVQQVEVSDDSSFTEEVQRFLTTYFSQDFPDELERLDFVRIEALRLSKYPLKEENELVLRNKLLSILEQIIIKGRAIDFDYNSENQSLQALLKELQ
;
A
#
# COMPACT_ATOMS: atom_id res chain seq x y z
N MET A 1 -57.82 1.68 1.63
CA MET A 1 -56.59 2.51 1.61
C MET A 1 -55.62 2.23 2.78
N ARG A 2 -56.07 2.14 4.05
CA ARG A 2 -55.18 1.90 5.22
C ARG A 2 -54.45 0.54 5.25
N LEU A 3 -55.00 -0.52 4.66
CA LEU A 3 -54.39 -1.85 4.66
C LEU A 3 -53.19 -1.99 3.69
N VAL A 4 -53.22 -1.26 2.58
CA VAL A 4 -52.17 -1.30 1.55
C VAL A 4 -50.90 -0.59 2.03
N ILE A 5 -51.06 0.53 2.73
CA ILE A 5 -49.95 1.31 3.31
C ILE A 5 -49.24 0.50 4.42
N LYS A 6 -49.99 -0.23 5.25
CA LYS A 6 -49.40 -1.11 6.29
C LYS A 6 -48.59 -2.26 5.68
N ARG A 7 -49.06 -2.86 4.58
CA ARG A 7 -48.33 -3.92 3.87
C ARG A 7 -47.05 -3.40 3.21
N GLY A 8 -47.08 -2.19 2.65
CA GLY A 8 -45.90 -1.53 2.09
C GLY A 8 -44.84 -1.22 3.16
N LEU A 9 -45.24 -0.71 4.32
CA LEU A 9 -44.30 -0.44 5.44
C LEU A 9 -43.66 -1.72 5.99
N ILE A 10 -44.41 -2.82 6.06
CA ILE A 10 -43.89 -4.12 6.49
C ILE A 10 -42.88 -4.66 5.47
N GLN A 11 -43.16 -4.53 4.17
CA GLN A 11 -42.21 -4.94 3.13
C GLN A 11 -40.92 -4.12 3.15
N ILE A 12 -41.01 -2.82 3.40
CA ILE A 12 -39.84 -1.94 3.57
C ILE A 12 -39.04 -2.37 4.82
N ALA A 13 -39.71 -2.63 5.95
CA ALA A 13 -39.04 -3.06 7.17
C ALA A 13 -38.31 -4.41 6.99
N ILE A 14 -38.91 -5.37 6.27
CA ILE A 14 -38.28 -6.65 5.94
C ILE A 14 -37.07 -6.44 5.02
N ALA A 15 -37.19 -5.57 4.01
CA ALA A 15 -36.09 -5.26 3.12
C ALA A 15 -34.91 -4.63 3.86
N VAL A 16 -35.18 -3.69 4.78
CA VAL A 16 -34.15 -3.07 5.63
C VAL A 16 -33.49 -4.09 6.54
N ALA A 17 -34.28 -4.96 7.19
CA ALA A 17 -33.75 -6.03 8.04
C ALA A 17 -32.85 -7.01 7.25
N PHE A 18 -33.24 -7.34 6.02
CA PHE A 18 -32.44 -8.20 5.14
C PHE A 18 -31.12 -7.54 4.74
N VAL A 19 -31.14 -6.25 4.37
CA VAL A 19 -29.91 -5.50 4.04
C VAL A 19 -28.97 -5.44 5.25
N LEU A 20 -29.48 -5.19 6.45
CA LEU A 20 -28.66 -5.18 7.67
C LEU A 20 -28.04 -6.56 7.95
N ALA A 21 -28.79 -7.66 7.74
CA ALA A 21 -28.27 -9.00 7.88
C ALA A 21 -27.16 -9.30 6.85
N CYS A 22 -27.32 -8.86 5.60
CA CYS A 22 -26.29 -8.99 4.56
C CYS A 22 -25.02 -8.21 4.91
N ILE A 23 -25.16 -6.97 5.40
CA ILE A 23 -24.01 -6.15 5.82
C ILE A 23 -23.27 -6.81 6.99
N ALA A 24 -24.01 -7.29 8.01
CA ALA A 24 -23.41 -7.99 9.14
C ALA A 24 -22.68 -9.26 8.72
N GLY A 25 -23.28 -10.06 7.82
CA GLY A 25 -22.63 -11.26 7.25
C GLY A 25 -21.36 -10.92 6.48
N PHE A 26 -21.39 -9.87 5.65
CA PHE A 26 -20.21 -9.40 4.93
C PHE A 26 -19.10 -8.94 5.88
N TYR A 27 -19.47 -8.27 6.98
CA TYR A 27 -18.52 -7.84 8.01
C TYR A 27 -17.85 -9.04 8.68
N VAL A 28 -18.61 -10.08 9.05
CA VAL A 28 -18.03 -11.31 9.64
C VAL A 28 -17.07 -12.00 8.68
N ILE A 29 -17.43 -12.12 7.39
CA ILE A 29 -16.55 -12.73 6.37
C ILE A 29 -15.29 -11.88 6.19
N TYR A 30 -15.43 -10.56 6.10
CA TYR A 30 -14.30 -9.63 5.97
C TYR A 30 -13.30 -9.75 7.13
N TRP A 31 -13.78 -9.88 8.37
CA TRP A 31 -12.89 -10.07 9.52
C TRP A 31 -12.31 -11.49 9.62
N ALA A 32 -13.04 -12.52 9.18
CA ALA A 32 -12.53 -13.88 9.13
C ALA A 32 -11.35 -14.02 8.15
N ASP A 33 -11.35 -13.26 7.05
CA ASP A 33 -10.26 -13.26 6.06
C ASP A 33 -9.01 -12.48 6.53
N ILE A 34 -9.16 -11.62 7.54
CA ILE A 34 -8.07 -10.82 8.11
C ILE A 34 -7.36 -11.56 9.27
N ALA A 35 -7.93 -12.65 9.78
CA ALA A 35 -7.54 -13.23 11.07
C ALA A 35 -6.21 -13.98 11.10
N ASP A 36 -5.64 -14.41 9.97
CA ASP A 36 -4.47 -15.31 9.98
C ASP A 36 -3.36 -14.94 8.97
N VAL A 37 -3.15 -13.65 8.71
CA VAL A 37 -1.86 -13.23 8.16
C VAL A 37 -0.92 -13.03 9.36
N PRO A 38 -0.03 -13.98 9.69
CA PRO A 38 1.01 -13.69 10.67
C PRO A 38 1.74 -12.45 10.15
N PRO A 39 2.08 -11.47 10.99
CA PRO A 39 2.90 -10.37 10.55
C PRO A 39 4.17 -11.01 9.99
N GLN A 40 4.30 -11.04 8.65
CA GLN A 40 5.57 -11.30 8.01
C GLN A 40 6.52 -10.39 8.76
N LYS A 41 7.60 -10.98 9.25
CA LYS A 41 8.61 -10.32 10.05
C LYS A 41 9.24 -9.25 9.17
N VAL A 42 8.56 -8.12 9.00
CA VAL A 42 9.12 -6.88 8.51
C VAL A 42 10.28 -6.68 9.46
N GLN A 43 11.49 -6.83 8.95
CA GLN A 43 12.67 -6.33 9.64
C GLN A 43 12.32 -4.87 9.94
N GLN A 44 11.90 -4.62 11.18
CA GLN A 44 11.85 -3.29 11.72
C GLN A 44 13.30 -2.87 11.76
N VAL A 45 13.75 -2.30 10.65
CA VAL A 45 14.95 -1.47 10.64
C VAL A 45 14.56 -0.31 11.55
N GLU A 46 15.08 -0.34 12.78
CA GLU A 46 15.00 0.80 13.68
C GLU A 46 15.47 2.02 12.89
N VAL A 47 14.54 2.94 12.64
CA VAL A 47 14.87 4.24 12.08
C VAL A 47 15.72 4.92 13.13
N SER A 48 17.02 5.02 12.87
CA SER A 48 17.91 5.84 13.67
C SER A 48 17.45 7.29 13.49
N ASP A 49 17.07 7.95 14.59
CA ASP A 49 16.46 9.30 14.60
C ASP A 49 17.38 10.39 13.98
N ASP A 50 18.64 10.05 13.68
CA ASP A 50 19.63 10.94 13.08
C ASP A 50 19.75 10.84 11.54
N SER A 51 19.26 9.78 10.88
CA SER A 51 19.48 9.62 9.43
C SER A 51 18.71 10.65 8.60
N SER A 52 19.36 11.16 7.55
CA SER A 52 18.72 12.07 6.57
C SER A 52 17.75 11.31 5.68
N PHE A 53 16.77 12.00 5.08
CA PHE A 53 15.86 11.33 4.14
C PHE A 53 16.64 10.75 2.96
N THR A 54 17.67 11.46 2.48
CA THR A 54 18.57 11.04 1.41
C THR A 54 19.22 9.68 1.71
N GLU A 55 19.76 9.49 2.92
CA GLU A 55 20.35 8.22 3.35
C GLU A 55 19.32 7.08 3.41
N GLU A 56 18.10 7.38 3.85
CA GLU A 56 17.01 6.40 3.88
C GLU A 56 16.55 5.98 2.48
N VAL A 57 16.52 6.92 1.52
CA VAL A 57 16.27 6.59 0.11
C VAL A 57 17.39 5.72 -0.44
N GLN A 58 18.65 6.06 -0.16
CA GLN A 58 19.79 5.27 -0.59
C GLN A 58 19.77 3.86 -0.01
N ARG A 59 19.41 3.71 1.28
CA ARG A 59 19.22 2.41 1.93
C ARG A 59 18.12 1.63 1.24
N PHE A 60 16.95 2.23 1.05
CA PHE A 60 15.83 1.60 0.37
C PHE A 60 16.23 1.09 -1.02
N LEU A 61 16.82 1.95 -1.86
CA LEU A 61 17.20 1.59 -3.23
C LEU A 61 18.27 0.50 -3.25
N THR A 62 19.23 0.55 -2.33
CA THR A 62 20.26 -0.50 -2.22
C THR A 62 19.64 -1.83 -1.84
N THR A 63 18.72 -1.84 -0.86
CA THR A 63 17.99 -3.05 -0.48
C THR A 63 17.12 -3.55 -1.62
N TYR A 64 16.40 -2.67 -2.31
CA TYR A 64 15.54 -3.02 -3.44
C TYR A 64 16.29 -3.76 -4.55
N PHE A 65 17.51 -3.34 -4.88
CA PHE A 65 18.30 -3.98 -5.94
C PHE A 65 19.17 -5.16 -5.47
N SER A 66 19.38 -5.33 -4.16
CA SER A 66 20.17 -6.44 -3.61
C SER A 66 19.32 -7.59 -3.06
N GLN A 67 18.07 -7.31 -2.70
CA GLN A 67 17.13 -8.31 -2.20
C GLN A 67 16.68 -9.20 -3.36
N ASP A 68 16.81 -10.51 -3.16
CA ASP A 68 16.21 -11.52 -4.02
C ASP A 68 14.73 -11.67 -3.62
N PHE A 69 13.82 -11.37 -4.56
CA PHE A 69 12.38 -11.45 -4.34
C PHE A 69 11.88 -12.79 -4.92
N PRO A 70 11.32 -13.69 -4.09
CA PRO A 70 10.82 -15.00 -4.52
C PRO A 70 9.74 -14.91 -5.61
N ASP A 71 8.92 -13.86 -5.55
CA ASP A 71 7.93 -13.53 -6.56
C ASP A 71 7.67 -12.01 -6.65
N GLU A 72 6.90 -11.62 -7.66
CA GLU A 72 6.56 -10.21 -7.91
C GLU A 72 5.57 -9.63 -6.90
N LEU A 73 4.80 -10.46 -6.19
CA LEU A 73 3.88 -9.98 -5.14
C LEU A 73 4.67 -9.53 -3.92
N GLU A 74 5.68 -10.30 -3.50
CA GLU A 74 6.57 -9.92 -2.41
C GLU A 74 7.35 -8.63 -2.72
N ARG A 75 7.83 -8.50 -3.97
CA ARG A 75 8.47 -7.24 -4.43
C ARG A 75 7.50 -6.07 -4.34
N LEU A 76 6.27 -6.25 -4.78
CA LEU A 76 5.24 -5.22 -4.77
C LEU A 76 4.85 -4.81 -3.35
N ASP A 77 4.75 -5.76 -2.43
CA ASP A 77 4.44 -5.49 -1.03
C ASP A 77 5.60 -4.80 -0.31
N PHE A 78 6.85 -5.19 -0.60
CA PHE A 78 8.02 -4.45 -0.15
C PHE A 78 7.98 -2.98 -0.59
N VAL A 79 7.72 -2.73 -1.88
CA VAL A 79 7.60 -1.36 -2.42
C VAL A 79 6.47 -0.57 -1.74
N ARG A 80 5.32 -1.20 -1.48
CA ARG A 80 4.19 -0.54 -0.80
C ARG A 80 4.54 -0.13 0.63
N ILE A 81 5.16 -1.02 1.38
CA ILE A 81 5.57 -0.77 2.77
C ILE A 81 6.58 0.38 2.81
N GLU A 82 7.59 0.31 1.96
CA GLU A 82 8.66 1.33 1.89
C GLU A 82 8.14 2.68 1.40
N ALA A 83 7.26 2.71 0.39
CA ALA A 83 6.61 3.94 -0.06
C ALA A 83 5.81 4.60 1.08
N LEU A 84 5.07 3.81 1.86
CA LEU A 84 4.34 4.32 3.02
C LEU A 84 5.29 4.87 4.09
N ARG A 85 6.38 4.15 4.41
CA ARG A 85 7.39 4.61 5.37
C ARG A 85 8.01 5.93 4.93
N LEU A 86 8.50 5.99 3.69
CA LEU A 86 9.20 7.14 3.13
C LEU A 86 8.26 8.34 2.91
N SER A 87 6.98 8.13 2.66
CA SER A 87 6.00 9.22 2.57
C SER A 87 5.81 9.98 3.88
N LYS A 88 6.00 9.29 5.00
CA LYS A 88 5.85 9.83 6.36
C LYS A 88 7.18 10.24 6.98
N TYR A 89 8.29 10.00 6.30
CA TYR A 89 9.61 10.28 6.84
C TYR A 89 9.81 11.80 7.03
N PRO A 90 10.36 12.25 8.18
CA PRO A 90 10.58 13.66 8.44
C PRO A 90 11.63 14.23 7.47
N LEU A 91 11.33 15.40 6.90
CA LEU A 91 12.24 16.12 6.01
C LEU A 91 12.93 17.24 6.79
N LYS A 92 14.24 17.33 6.66
CA LYS A 92 15.10 18.35 7.27
C LYS A 92 15.40 19.48 6.28
N GLU A 93 15.42 19.18 4.98
CA GLU A 93 15.81 20.12 3.92
C GLU A 93 14.82 20.16 2.72
N GLU A 94 14.84 21.24 1.93
CA GLU A 94 13.91 21.42 0.79
C GLU A 94 14.25 20.53 -0.41
N ASN A 95 15.53 20.24 -0.65
CA ASN A 95 15.99 19.24 -1.63
C ASN A 95 15.43 17.83 -1.33
N GLU A 96 15.27 17.45 -0.06
CA GLU A 96 14.71 16.17 0.34
C GLU A 96 13.22 16.07 -0.02
N LEU A 97 12.49 17.19 -0.02
CA LEU A 97 11.11 17.23 -0.51
C LEU A 97 11.04 16.92 -2.00
N VAL A 98 11.95 17.50 -2.79
CA VAL A 98 12.04 17.23 -4.23
C VAL A 98 12.37 15.75 -4.47
N LEU A 99 13.35 15.22 -3.73
CA LEU A 99 13.73 13.81 -3.79
C LEU A 99 12.55 12.90 -3.42
N ARG A 100 11.82 13.21 -2.35
CA ARG A 100 10.65 12.44 -1.91
C ARG A 100 9.60 12.37 -2.99
N ASN A 101 9.27 13.51 -3.60
CA ASN A 101 8.25 13.57 -4.64
C ASN A 101 8.68 12.77 -5.88
N LYS A 102 9.95 12.87 -6.29
CA LYS A 102 10.49 12.09 -7.40
C LYS A 102 10.42 10.59 -7.12
N LEU A 103 10.87 10.17 -5.93
CA LEU A 103 10.84 8.78 -5.52
C LEU A 103 9.41 8.23 -5.44
N LEU A 104 8.53 8.89 -4.68
CA LEU A 104 7.15 8.42 -4.50
C LEU A 104 6.38 8.36 -5.81
N SER A 105 6.65 9.26 -6.76
CA SER A 105 6.05 9.21 -8.09
C SER A 105 6.44 7.92 -8.84
N ILE A 106 7.72 7.51 -8.78
CA ILE A 106 8.18 6.25 -9.38
C ILE A 106 7.55 5.05 -8.67
N LEU A 107 7.55 5.03 -7.33
CA LEU A 107 6.98 3.93 -6.54
C LEU A 107 5.46 3.80 -6.76
N GLU A 108 4.75 4.92 -6.92
CA GLU A 108 3.32 4.90 -7.24
C GLU A 108 3.06 4.24 -8.60
N GLN A 109 3.88 4.52 -9.63
CA GLN A 109 3.78 3.84 -10.92
C GLN A 109 4.00 2.32 -10.79
N ILE A 110 5.00 1.90 -10.01
CA ILE A 110 5.23 0.48 -9.70
C ILE A 110 3.99 -0.12 -9.01
N ILE A 111 3.41 0.57 -8.03
CA ILE A 111 2.25 0.09 -7.27
C ILE A 111 0.99 -0.04 -8.13
N ILE A 112 0.72 0.96 -8.97
CA ILE A 112 -0.45 0.98 -9.86
C ILE A 112 -0.30 -0.12 -10.91
N LYS A 113 0.86 -0.18 -11.56
CA LYS A 113 1.08 -1.09 -12.69
C LYS A 113 1.31 -2.53 -12.25
N GLY A 114 1.95 -2.76 -11.09
CA GLY A 114 2.13 -4.09 -10.50
C GLY A 114 0.83 -4.82 -10.12
N ARG A 115 -0.33 -4.15 -10.18
CA ARG A 115 -1.64 -4.80 -10.08
C ARG A 115 -2.14 -5.40 -11.40
N ALA A 116 -1.49 -5.09 -12.52
CA ALA A 116 -1.78 -5.66 -13.82
C ALA A 116 -1.03 -6.99 -14.00
N ILE A 117 -1.67 -7.95 -14.69
CA ILE A 117 -1.21 -9.34 -14.79
C ILE A 117 0.10 -9.47 -15.61
N ASP A 118 0.39 -8.53 -16.52
CA ASP A 118 1.52 -8.61 -17.46
C ASP A 118 2.48 -7.41 -17.37
N PHE A 119 2.66 -6.84 -16.18
CA PHE A 119 3.47 -5.63 -16.03
C PHE A 119 4.98 -5.90 -16.04
N ASP A 120 5.71 -5.15 -16.88
CA ASP A 120 7.17 -5.12 -16.92
C ASP A 120 7.71 -3.96 -16.09
N TYR A 121 8.47 -4.28 -15.03
CA TYR A 121 9.11 -3.30 -14.14
C TYR A 121 10.35 -2.62 -14.74
N ASN A 122 10.78 -2.98 -15.95
CA ASN A 122 12.05 -2.48 -16.51
C ASN A 122 12.17 -0.95 -16.54
N SER A 123 11.13 -0.22 -16.95
CA SER A 123 11.20 1.25 -17.02
C SER A 123 11.33 1.92 -15.65
N GLU A 124 10.61 1.41 -14.66
CA GLU A 124 10.61 1.89 -13.29
C GLU A 124 11.92 1.50 -12.60
N ASN A 125 12.41 0.29 -12.84
CA ASN A 125 13.72 -0.16 -12.35
C ASN A 125 14.84 0.70 -12.91
N GLN A 126 14.80 1.07 -14.19
CA GLN A 126 15.76 2.02 -14.77
C GLN A 126 15.67 3.39 -14.08
N SER A 127 14.46 3.86 -13.78
CA SER A 127 14.23 5.14 -13.09
C SER A 127 14.77 5.10 -11.65
N LEU A 128 14.53 4.03 -10.91
CA LEU A 128 15.05 3.81 -9.56
C LEU A 128 16.59 3.67 -9.57
N GLN A 129 17.14 3.01 -10.58
CA GLN A 129 18.59 2.83 -10.70
C GLN A 129 19.29 4.14 -11.10
N ALA A 130 18.66 4.97 -11.93
CA ALA A 130 19.11 6.33 -12.20
C ALA A 130 19.09 7.17 -10.92
N LEU A 131 18.01 7.07 -10.14
CA LEU A 131 17.90 7.77 -8.85
C LEU A 131 19.00 7.34 -7.88
N LEU A 132 19.30 6.05 -7.77
CA LEU A 132 20.39 5.56 -6.92
C LEU A 132 21.76 6.15 -7.33
N LYS A 133 22.01 6.28 -8.63
CA LYS A 133 23.25 6.89 -9.15
C LYS A 133 23.35 8.38 -8.88
N GLU A 134 22.22 9.10 -8.84
CA GLU A 134 22.19 10.53 -8.48
C GLU A 134 22.52 10.77 -7.00
N LEU A 135 22.35 9.75 -6.15
CA LEU A 135 22.56 9.81 -4.70
C LEU A 135 23.93 9.27 -4.25
N GLN A 136 24.76 8.77 -5.18
CA GLN A 136 26.13 8.29 -4.95
C GLN A 136 27.16 9.37 -5.29
#